data_AF-A0A6S7FV90-F1
#
_entry.id   AF-A0A6S7FV90-F1
#
_cell.length_a   1.000
_cell.length_b   1.000
_cell.length_c   1.000
_cell.angle_alpha   90.00
_cell.angle_beta   90.00
_cell.angle_gamma   90.00
#
_symmetry.space_group_name_H-M   'P 1'
#
loop_
_entity.id
_entity.type
_entity.pdbx_description
1 polymer ?
#
loop_
_entity_poly.entity_id
_entity_poly.type
_entity_poly.pdbx_seq_one_letter_code
_entity_poly.pdbx_strand_id
1 'polypeptide(L)'
;MENLIKRLDSATKCTENTALHQLLDFFESFSKLYPCVFSRSLLQIIFWHNNKVFGKTPLSAVLQQAIKQFNSPPSIAEKSPLINNPQAQKFVESFLTMAGRPITSLIRCMCHNRARQRDKLVFLLDEFAVLQDEADKVDADLHHMIVAVEPKREHFACFGSWVLNRTLTIMIQYLLLGMELQLFSAHEYHYLFWYLDYLFNWQATCLSRATELLQSHETALEQKSGKSGKKNKKKKRASEKYIQEHQGMKQFYHGMRNLCSGYMKALEGFLLCGKICYPAEQFDSERMRFEHRFFPFQTLDTPQPRLFTQYQETLSITLSHITKETDLFGLSARSFQQAKTIFEGLSNVPQKVDELLKVAKTNFVVMKLAAGGHKHDSQVNTVCVQGGH
;
A
#
# COMPACT_ATOMS: atom_id res chain seq x y z
N MET A 1 -13.95 27.78 -18.28
CA MET A 1 -13.26 27.13 -19.40
C MET A 1 -11.78 26.91 -19.12
N GLU A 2 -11.04 27.90 -18.58
CA GLU A 2 -9.61 27.79 -18.25
C GLU A 2 -9.23 26.62 -17.33
N ASN A 3 -9.99 26.38 -16.25
CA ASN A 3 -9.75 25.24 -15.35
C ASN A 3 -9.96 23.88 -16.02
N LEU A 4 -10.77 23.81 -17.09
CA LEU A 4 -10.89 22.60 -17.89
C LEU A 4 -9.62 22.44 -18.74
N ILE A 5 -9.19 23.47 -19.45
CA ILE A 5 -7.98 23.45 -20.30
C ILE A 5 -6.76 23.05 -19.47
N LYS A 6 -6.55 23.64 -18.29
CA LYS A 6 -5.44 23.28 -17.38
C LYS A 6 -5.47 21.80 -16.97
N ARG A 7 -6.67 21.22 -16.72
CA ARG A 7 -6.80 19.80 -16.40
C ARG A 7 -6.53 18.90 -17.59
N LEU A 8 -6.92 19.31 -18.80
CA LEU A 8 -6.63 18.57 -20.02
C LEU A 8 -5.13 18.61 -20.34
N ASP A 9 -4.49 19.77 -20.21
CA ASP A 9 -3.02 19.91 -20.30
C ASP A 9 -2.32 19.06 -19.25
N SER A 10 -2.83 19.05 -18.01
CA SER A 10 -2.27 18.16 -16.99
C SER A 10 -2.40 16.69 -17.36
N ALA A 11 -3.48 16.26 -18.03
CA ALA A 11 -3.68 14.87 -18.43
C ALA A 11 -2.69 14.42 -19.53
N THR A 12 -2.27 15.31 -20.43
CA THR A 12 -1.31 14.97 -21.50
C THR A 12 0.08 14.67 -20.95
N LYS A 13 0.46 15.30 -19.82
CA LYS A 13 1.74 15.04 -19.11
C LYS A 13 1.89 13.59 -18.64
N CYS A 14 0.81 12.80 -18.64
CA CYS A 14 0.86 11.36 -18.41
C CYS A 14 1.89 10.67 -19.32
N THR A 15 2.05 11.14 -20.57
CA THR A 15 2.97 10.54 -21.57
C THR A 15 4.45 10.68 -21.23
N GLU A 16 4.80 11.52 -20.25
CA GLU A 16 6.17 11.67 -19.75
C GLU A 16 6.60 10.48 -18.86
N ASN A 17 5.63 9.71 -18.36
CA ASN A 17 5.86 8.58 -17.48
C ASN A 17 6.02 7.30 -18.30
N THR A 18 7.07 6.52 -18.03
CA THR A 18 7.36 5.29 -18.80
C THR A 18 7.36 4.04 -17.93
N ALA A 19 7.63 4.18 -16.63
CA ALA A 19 7.58 3.08 -15.68
C ALA A 19 6.18 2.94 -15.05
N LEU A 20 5.79 1.70 -14.74
CA LEU A 20 4.46 1.42 -14.19
C LEU A 20 4.18 2.18 -12.89
N HIS A 21 5.15 2.27 -11.97
CA HIS A 21 4.95 2.97 -10.70
C HIS A 21 4.65 4.46 -10.93
N GLN A 22 5.39 5.12 -11.84
CA GLN A 22 5.16 6.52 -12.21
C GLN A 22 3.77 6.74 -12.82
N LEU A 23 3.32 5.80 -13.66
CA LEU A 23 1.98 5.83 -14.23
C LEU A 23 0.92 5.70 -13.14
N LEU A 24 1.09 4.77 -12.20
CA LEU A 24 0.13 4.59 -11.11
C LEU A 24 0.08 5.82 -10.19
N ASP A 25 1.24 6.37 -9.83
CA ASP A 25 1.34 7.59 -9.02
C ASP A 25 0.69 8.79 -9.74
N PHE A 26 0.93 8.93 -11.05
CA PHE A 26 0.33 9.98 -11.86
C PHE A 26 -1.21 9.86 -11.86
N PHE A 27 -1.75 8.67 -12.12
CA PHE A 27 -3.19 8.44 -12.17
C PHE A 27 -3.85 8.68 -10.81
N GLU A 28 -3.22 8.24 -9.73
CA GLU A 28 -3.71 8.47 -8.38
C GLU A 28 -3.71 9.97 -8.04
N SER A 29 -2.62 10.68 -8.34
CA SER A 29 -2.52 12.12 -8.10
C SER A 29 -3.48 12.93 -8.97
N PHE A 30 -3.64 12.56 -10.23
CA PHE A 30 -4.64 13.16 -11.11
C PHE A 30 -6.06 12.93 -10.58
N SER A 31 -6.36 11.73 -10.09
CA SER A 31 -7.66 11.42 -9.48
C SER A 31 -7.96 12.28 -8.25
N LYS A 32 -6.95 12.59 -7.43
CA LYS A 32 -7.10 13.43 -6.22
C LYS A 32 -7.41 14.89 -6.53
N LEU A 33 -7.30 15.32 -7.80
CA LEU A 33 -7.74 16.65 -8.26
C LEU A 33 -9.25 16.72 -8.55
N TYR A 34 -10.00 15.65 -8.29
CA TYR A 34 -11.44 15.52 -8.61
C TYR A 34 -11.78 15.94 -10.05
N PRO A 35 -11.10 15.38 -11.07
CA PRO A 35 -11.30 15.75 -12.46
C PRO A 35 -12.71 15.38 -12.96
N CYS A 36 -13.24 16.20 -13.86
CA CYS A 36 -14.54 15.95 -14.48
C CYS A 36 -14.51 14.69 -15.36
N VAL A 37 -15.69 14.16 -15.71
CA VAL A 37 -15.83 12.94 -16.53
C VAL A 37 -15.01 13.03 -17.81
N PHE A 38 -15.11 14.15 -18.53
CA PHE A 38 -14.40 14.35 -19.79
C PHE A 38 -12.87 14.24 -19.62
N SER A 39 -12.29 14.91 -18.62
CA SER A 39 -10.84 14.84 -18.35
C SER A 39 -10.39 13.43 -17.97
N ARG A 40 -11.20 12.69 -17.21
CA ARG A 40 -10.91 11.29 -16.86
C ARG A 40 -10.97 10.36 -18.06
N SER A 41 -11.99 10.52 -18.91
CA SER A 41 -12.12 9.76 -20.15
C SER A 41 -10.97 10.04 -21.11
N LEU A 42 -10.55 11.31 -21.24
CA LEU A 42 -9.38 11.67 -22.06
C LEU A 42 -8.10 10.98 -21.55
N LEU A 43 -7.85 10.99 -20.24
CA LEU A 43 -6.68 10.32 -19.67
C LEU A 43 -6.65 8.82 -19.99
N GLN A 44 -7.81 8.13 -19.92
CA GLN A 44 -7.91 6.73 -20.31
C GLN A 44 -7.57 6.51 -21.80
N ILE A 45 -8.05 7.39 -22.69
CA ILE A 45 -7.78 7.31 -24.13
C ILE A 45 -6.31 7.56 -24.44
N ILE A 46 -5.68 8.55 -23.79
CA ILE A 46 -4.25 8.84 -23.94
C ILE A 46 -3.43 7.62 -23.52
N PHE A 47 -3.74 7.05 -22.36
CA PHE A 47 -2.99 5.94 -21.81
C PHE A 47 -3.11 4.65 -22.63
N TRP A 48 -4.32 4.31 -23.09
CA TRP A 48 -4.57 3.05 -23.78
C TRP A 48 -5.00 3.27 -25.23
N HIS A 49 -4.09 3.01 -26.16
CA HIS A 49 -4.34 3.16 -27.59
C HIS A 49 -3.75 1.97 -28.37
N ASN A 50 -4.52 1.39 -29.30
CA ASN A 50 -4.10 0.22 -30.11
C ASN A 50 -3.50 -0.94 -29.28
N ASN A 51 -4.12 -1.28 -28.16
CA ASN A 51 -3.65 -2.31 -27.22
C ASN A 51 -2.22 -2.12 -26.71
N LYS A 52 -1.75 -0.87 -26.69
CA LYS A 52 -0.42 -0.48 -26.21
C LYS A 52 -0.53 0.73 -25.30
N VAL A 53 0.38 0.81 -24.33
CA VAL A 53 0.57 1.99 -23.48
C VAL A 53 1.06 3.13 -24.37
N PHE A 54 0.29 4.21 -24.40
CA PHE A 54 0.46 5.37 -25.29
C PHE A 54 0.58 5.02 -26.78
N GLY A 55 0.02 3.89 -27.22
CA GLY A 55 0.16 3.41 -28.60
C GLY A 55 1.55 2.89 -28.99
N LYS A 56 2.52 2.92 -28.06
CA LYS A 56 3.94 2.63 -28.35
C LYS A 56 4.41 1.31 -27.76
N THR A 57 4.15 1.09 -26.48
CA THR A 57 4.77 -0.02 -25.73
C THR A 57 3.71 -1.07 -25.34
N PRO A 58 3.91 -2.36 -25.64
CA PRO A 58 3.05 -3.42 -25.12
C PRO A 58 3.02 -3.41 -23.60
N LEU A 59 1.85 -3.63 -23.00
CA LEU A 59 1.71 -3.65 -21.54
C LEU A 59 2.63 -4.71 -20.90
N SER A 60 2.75 -5.89 -21.51
CA SER A 60 3.64 -6.96 -21.04
C SER A 60 5.10 -6.49 -20.85
N ALA A 61 5.62 -5.64 -21.74
CA ALA A 61 6.96 -5.07 -21.61
C ALA A 61 7.06 -4.08 -20.44
N VAL A 62 6.02 -3.27 -20.22
CA VAL A 62 5.93 -2.35 -19.06
C VAL A 62 5.88 -3.15 -17.75
N LEU A 63 5.11 -4.23 -17.71
CA LEU A 63 4.99 -5.12 -16.55
C LEU A 63 6.31 -5.85 -16.27
N GLN A 64 6.94 -6.43 -17.29
CA GLN A 64 8.23 -7.10 -17.16
C GLN A 64 9.30 -6.16 -16.59
N GLN A 65 9.35 -4.92 -17.08
CA GLN A 65 10.25 -3.91 -16.56
C GLN A 65 9.91 -3.55 -15.10
N ALA A 66 8.64 -3.41 -14.74
CA ALA A 66 8.21 -3.12 -13.37
C ALA A 66 8.63 -4.23 -12.38
N ILE A 67 8.46 -5.50 -12.75
CA ILE A 67 8.88 -6.65 -11.94
C ILE A 67 10.40 -6.67 -11.80
N LYS A 68 11.13 -6.45 -12.91
CA LYS A 68 12.60 -6.36 -12.90
C LYS A 68 13.11 -5.26 -11.97
N GLN A 69 12.47 -4.08 -11.98
CA GLN A 69 12.81 -2.97 -11.07
C GLN A 69 12.54 -3.31 -9.61
N PHE A 70 11.45 -4.03 -9.34
CA PHE A 70 11.04 -4.38 -7.99
C PHE A 70 11.95 -5.43 -7.33
N ASN A 71 12.33 -6.51 -8.03
CA ASN A 71 13.15 -7.55 -7.39
C ASN A 71 14.08 -8.34 -8.33
N SER A 72 14.18 -7.97 -9.61
CA SER A 72 15.05 -8.62 -10.61
C SER A 72 15.00 -10.17 -10.58
N PRO A 73 13.85 -10.80 -10.88
CA PRO A 73 13.72 -12.25 -10.88
C PRO A 73 14.71 -12.91 -11.86
N PRO A 74 15.29 -14.09 -11.56
CA PRO A 74 16.24 -14.75 -12.45
C PRO A 74 15.72 -15.03 -13.87
N SER A 75 14.41 -15.21 -14.05
CA SER A 75 13.82 -15.46 -15.37
C SER A 75 13.78 -14.22 -16.28
N ILE A 76 13.91 -13.01 -15.71
CA ILE A 76 13.88 -11.72 -16.41
C ILE A 76 15.22 -10.98 -16.31
N ALA A 77 16.01 -11.30 -15.27
CA ALA A 77 17.27 -10.66 -14.98
C ALA A 77 18.36 -11.00 -16.02
N GLU A 78 19.11 -9.99 -16.42
CA GLU A 78 20.18 -10.15 -17.40
C GLU A 78 21.31 -11.03 -16.87
N LYS A 79 21.96 -11.81 -17.74
CA LYS A 79 23.04 -12.76 -17.40
C LYS A 79 22.64 -13.86 -16.41
N SER A 80 21.35 -14.01 -16.14
CA SER A 80 20.81 -15.17 -15.44
C SER A 80 20.73 -16.37 -16.38
N PRO A 81 20.96 -17.61 -15.92
CA PRO A 81 20.87 -18.80 -16.78
C PRO A 81 19.46 -19.02 -17.36
N LEU A 82 18.42 -18.51 -16.70
CA LEU A 82 17.03 -18.68 -17.15
C LEU A 82 16.58 -17.68 -18.23
N ILE A 83 17.35 -16.61 -18.50
CA ILE A 83 16.90 -15.56 -19.45
C ILE A 83 16.74 -16.09 -20.88
N ASN A 84 17.55 -17.08 -21.26
CA ASN A 84 17.49 -17.72 -22.58
C ASN A 84 16.81 -19.09 -22.55
N ASN A 85 16.28 -19.52 -21.39
CA ASN A 85 15.60 -20.80 -21.28
C ASN A 85 14.18 -20.69 -21.88
N PRO A 86 13.83 -21.44 -22.94
CA PRO A 86 12.54 -21.29 -23.61
C PRO A 86 11.32 -21.60 -22.72
N GLN A 87 11.45 -22.56 -21.81
CA GLN A 87 10.36 -22.93 -20.89
C GLN A 87 10.17 -21.83 -19.83
N ALA A 88 11.25 -21.30 -19.26
CA ALA A 88 11.17 -20.20 -18.32
C ALA A 88 10.54 -18.95 -18.97
N GLN A 89 10.89 -18.64 -20.22
CA GLN A 89 10.27 -17.52 -20.95
C GLN A 89 8.77 -17.75 -21.20
N LYS A 90 8.34 -18.97 -21.52
CA LYS A 90 6.90 -19.29 -21.64
C LYS A 90 6.13 -19.04 -20.34
N PHE A 91 6.67 -19.43 -19.19
CA PHE A 91 6.04 -19.14 -17.90
C PHE A 91 5.91 -17.64 -17.65
N VAL A 92 6.98 -16.88 -17.92
CA VAL A 92 6.97 -15.42 -17.79
C VAL A 92 5.95 -14.77 -18.75
N GLU A 93 5.94 -15.15 -20.02
CA GLU A 93 5.03 -14.60 -21.02
C GLU A 93 3.55 -14.89 -20.68
N SER A 94 3.25 -16.11 -20.23
CA SER A 94 1.91 -16.49 -19.78
C SER A 94 1.47 -15.63 -18.60
N PHE A 95 2.32 -15.51 -17.58
CA PHE A 95 2.06 -14.66 -16.42
C PHE A 95 1.81 -13.20 -16.81
N LEU A 96 2.67 -12.62 -17.65
CA LEU A 96 2.54 -11.23 -18.10
C LEU A 96 1.26 -10.98 -18.89
N THR A 97 0.83 -11.97 -19.68
CA THR A 97 -0.44 -11.93 -20.43
C THR A 97 -1.62 -11.89 -19.46
N MET A 98 -1.62 -12.74 -18.45
CA MET A 98 -2.66 -12.80 -17.43
C MET A 98 -2.70 -11.54 -16.56
N ALA A 99 -1.54 -11.03 -16.14
CA ALA A 99 -1.41 -9.79 -15.37
C ALA A 99 -1.90 -8.55 -16.15
N GLY A 100 -1.93 -8.61 -17.49
CA GLY A 100 -2.35 -7.51 -18.34
C GLY A 100 -3.76 -6.99 -18.03
N ARG A 101 -4.73 -7.90 -17.81
CA ARG A 101 -6.11 -7.50 -17.50
C ARG A 101 -6.24 -6.85 -16.12
N PRO A 102 -5.84 -7.46 -14.99
CA PRO A 102 -5.97 -6.86 -13.66
C PRO A 102 -5.26 -5.50 -13.55
N ILE A 103 -4.07 -5.36 -14.15
CA ILE A 103 -3.35 -4.08 -14.14
C ILE A 103 -4.07 -3.01 -14.97
N THR A 104 -4.64 -3.37 -16.13
CA THR A 104 -5.45 -2.45 -16.92
C THR A 104 -6.72 -2.04 -16.16
N SER A 105 -7.38 -2.99 -15.48
CA SER A 105 -8.54 -2.74 -14.62
C SER A 105 -8.18 -1.76 -13.49
N LEU A 106 -7.03 -1.94 -12.85
CA LEU A 106 -6.54 -1.05 -11.79
C LEU A 106 -6.30 0.38 -12.31
N ILE A 107 -5.62 0.53 -13.45
CA ILE A 107 -5.34 1.85 -14.03
C ILE A 107 -6.65 2.56 -14.42
N ARG A 108 -7.58 1.82 -15.04
CA ARG A 108 -8.91 2.34 -15.38
C ARG A 108 -9.72 2.69 -14.14
N CYS A 109 -9.58 1.93 -13.06
CA CYS A 109 -10.26 2.18 -11.79
C CYS A 109 -9.96 3.60 -11.30
N MET A 110 -8.69 4.02 -11.29
CA MET A 110 -8.28 5.37 -10.85
C MET A 110 -8.86 6.51 -11.71
N CYS A 111 -9.38 6.22 -12.90
CA CYS A 111 -10.09 7.18 -13.74
C CYS A 111 -11.61 7.22 -13.50
N HIS A 112 -12.14 6.47 -12.54
CA HIS A 112 -13.51 6.67 -12.06
C HIS A 112 -13.58 7.81 -11.03
N ASN A 113 -14.78 8.20 -10.61
CA ASN A 113 -14.92 9.06 -9.43
C ASN A 113 -14.57 8.25 -8.15
N ARG A 114 -14.30 8.94 -7.03
CA ARG A 114 -13.79 8.31 -5.80
C ARG A 114 -14.74 7.26 -5.20
N ALA A 115 -16.06 7.50 -5.21
CA ALA A 115 -17.04 6.51 -4.77
C ALA A 115 -16.99 5.24 -5.63
N ARG A 116 -17.02 5.39 -6.96
CA ARG A 116 -16.95 4.27 -7.89
C ARG A 116 -15.60 3.56 -7.87
N GLN A 117 -14.51 4.27 -7.58
CA GLN A 117 -13.20 3.65 -7.32
C GLN A 117 -13.31 2.67 -6.16
N ARG A 118 -13.87 3.10 -5.02
CA ARG A 118 -14.01 2.25 -3.84
C ARG A 118 -14.79 0.96 -4.15
N ASP A 119 -15.91 1.06 -4.87
CA ASP A 119 -16.68 -0.12 -5.28
C ASP A 119 -15.85 -1.05 -6.17
N LYS A 120 -15.09 -0.49 -7.10
CA LYS A 120 -14.29 -1.25 -8.07
C LYS A 120 -13.07 -1.92 -7.43
N LEU A 121 -12.54 -1.37 -6.33
CA LEU A 121 -11.42 -1.99 -5.62
C LEU A 121 -11.81 -3.37 -5.06
N VAL A 122 -13.09 -3.59 -4.67
CA VAL A 122 -13.56 -4.91 -4.19
C VAL A 122 -13.36 -5.97 -5.27
N PHE A 123 -13.84 -5.72 -6.49
CA PHE A 123 -13.66 -6.65 -7.61
C PHE A 123 -12.19 -6.81 -8.03
N LEU A 124 -11.38 -5.77 -7.84
CA LEU A 124 -9.94 -5.86 -8.11
C LEU A 124 -9.25 -6.79 -7.12
N LEU A 125 -9.69 -6.86 -5.85
CA LEU A 125 -9.11 -7.81 -4.90
C LEU A 125 -9.33 -9.25 -5.36
N ASP A 126 -10.50 -9.57 -5.91
CA ASP A 126 -10.76 -10.91 -6.49
C ASP A 126 -9.90 -11.18 -7.73
N GLU A 127 -9.76 -10.20 -8.64
CA GLU A 127 -8.86 -10.35 -9.80
C GLU A 127 -7.39 -10.53 -9.37
N PHE A 128 -6.97 -9.87 -8.29
CA PHE A 128 -5.61 -9.96 -7.75
C PHE A 128 -5.38 -11.22 -6.91
N ALA A 129 -6.41 -11.80 -6.28
CA ALA A 129 -6.33 -13.10 -5.62
C ALA A 129 -5.97 -14.19 -6.64
N VAL A 130 -6.71 -14.25 -7.77
CA VAL A 130 -6.41 -15.18 -8.87
C VAL A 130 -5.02 -14.93 -9.46
N LEU A 131 -4.62 -13.66 -9.60
CA LEU A 131 -3.29 -13.34 -10.10
C LEU A 131 -2.18 -13.76 -9.12
N GLN A 132 -2.44 -13.74 -7.81
CA GLN A 132 -1.50 -14.17 -6.78
C GLN A 132 -1.24 -15.69 -6.87
N ASP A 133 -2.29 -16.51 -6.98
CA ASP A 133 -2.18 -17.96 -7.15
C ASP A 133 -1.29 -18.33 -8.35
N GLU A 134 -1.48 -17.61 -9.45
CA GLU A 134 -0.75 -17.83 -10.69
C GLU A 134 0.70 -17.35 -10.59
N ALA A 135 0.95 -16.28 -9.83
CA ALA A 135 2.30 -15.82 -9.52
C ALA A 135 3.05 -16.87 -8.69
N ASP A 136 2.38 -17.45 -7.69
CA ASP A 136 2.98 -18.44 -6.79
C ASP A 136 3.29 -19.76 -7.53
N LYS A 137 2.43 -20.19 -8.46
CA LYS A 137 2.71 -21.32 -9.37
C LYS A 137 3.95 -21.06 -10.22
N VAL A 138 4.01 -19.90 -10.87
CA VAL A 138 5.14 -19.51 -11.73
C VAL A 138 6.44 -19.41 -10.92
N ASP A 139 6.39 -18.87 -9.70
CA ASP A 139 7.55 -18.82 -8.82
C ASP A 139 8.03 -20.22 -8.42
N ALA A 140 7.12 -21.16 -8.11
CA ALA A 140 7.48 -22.54 -7.80
C ALA A 140 8.17 -23.23 -8.99
N ASP A 141 7.58 -23.14 -10.19
CA ASP A 141 8.14 -23.72 -11.41
C ASP A 141 9.52 -23.12 -11.74
N LEU A 142 9.65 -21.81 -11.69
CA LEU A 142 10.92 -21.14 -11.96
C LEU A 142 11.97 -21.47 -10.91
N HIS A 143 11.59 -21.61 -9.65
CA HIS A 143 12.49 -21.99 -8.54
C HIS A 143 13.09 -23.38 -8.75
N HIS A 144 12.30 -24.35 -9.20
CA HIS A 144 12.82 -25.68 -9.54
C HIS A 144 13.89 -25.62 -10.64
N MET A 145 13.67 -24.82 -11.69
CA MET A 145 14.57 -24.74 -12.84
C MET A 145 15.93 -24.12 -12.51
N ILE A 146 15.95 -23.07 -11.72
CA ILE A 146 17.18 -22.36 -11.34
C ILE A 146 17.93 -23.05 -10.22
N VAL A 147 17.28 -23.73 -9.26
CA VAL A 147 17.99 -24.54 -8.27
C VAL A 147 18.76 -25.68 -8.95
N ALA A 148 18.23 -26.21 -10.06
CA ALA A 148 18.93 -27.23 -10.86
C ALA A 148 20.23 -26.70 -11.51
N VAL A 149 20.35 -25.39 -11.75
CA VAL A 149 21.53 -24.78 -12.39
C VAL A 149 22.42 -24.03 -11.38
N GLU A 150 21.82 -23.46 -10.35
CA GLU A 150 22.43 -22.63 -9.31
C GLU A 150 21.87 -23.02 -7.92
N PRO A 151 22.26 -24.17 -7.35
CA PRO A 151 21.65 -24.71 -6.12
C PRO A 151 21.75 -23.81 -4.89
N LYS A 152 22.73 -22.88 -4.87
CA LYS A 152 22.97 -21.94 -3.77
C LYS A 152 22.24 -20.62 -3.95
N ARG A 153 21.46 -20.43 -5.03
CA ARG A 153 20.82 -19.15 -5.32
C ARG A 153 19.51 -19.00 -4.58
N GLU A 154 19.53 -18.18 -3.53
CA GLU A 154 18.33 -17.74 -2.84
C GLU A 154 17.55 -16.76 -3.71
N HIS A 155 16.46 -17.26 -4.28
CA HIS A 155 15.45 -16.49 -4.99
C HIS A 155 14.15 -17.30 -4.84
N PHE A 156 13.10 -16.70 -4.30
CA PHE A 156 11.82 -17.39 -4.11
C PHE A 156 10.72 -16.35 -4.06
N ALA A 157 9.55 -16.72 -4.59
CA ALA A 157 8.35 -15.88 -4.59
C ALA A 157 8.58 -14.47 -5.20
N CYS A 158 9.31 -14.37 -6.32
CA CYS A 158 9.59 -13.09 -6.96
C CYS A 158 8.34 -12.45 -7.58
N PHE A 159 7.60 -13.19 -8.40
CA PHE A 159 6.35 -12.70 -9.01
C PHE A 159 5.27 -12.50 -7.95
N GLY A 160 5.13 -13.45 -7.03
CA GLY A 160 4.22 -13.38 -5.90
C GLY A 160 4.50 -12.19 -5.00
N SER A 161 5.78 -11.82 -4.77
CA SER A 161 6.11 -10.57 -4.06
C SER A 161 5.60 -9.32 -4.76
N TRP A 162 5.72 -9.28 -6.07
CA TRP A 162 5.31 -8.11 -6.86
C TRP A 162 3.79 -7.96 -6.88
N VAL A 163 3.06 -9.07 -7.03
CA VAL A 163 1.60 -9.09 -6.94
C VAL A 163 1.14 -8.70 -5.54
N LEU A 164 1.69 -9.34 -4.49
CA LEU A 164 1.35 -9.03 -3.09
C LEU A 164 1.55 -7.55 -2.75
N ASN A 165 2.67 -6.95 -3.17
CA ASN A 165 2.92 -5.53 -2.96
C ASN A 165 1.79 -4.66 -3.54
N ARG A 166 1.27 -5.03 -4.72
CA ARG A 166 0.18 -4.33 -5.37
C ARG A 166 -1.17 -4.59 -4.68
N THR A 167 -1.45 -5.84 -4.31
CA THR A 167 -2.64 -6.23 -3.56
C THR A 167 -2.74 -5.44 -2.26
N LEU A 168 -1.65 -5.35 -1.50
CA LEU A 168 -1.57 -4.55 -0.28
C LEU A 168 -1.87 -3.06 -0.53
N THR A 169 -1.40 -2.49 -1.65
CA THR A 169 -1.75 -1.10 -2.02
C THR A 169 -3.24 -0.96 -2.28
N ILE A 170 -3.88 -1.91 -2.95
CA ILE A 170 -5.33 -1.92 -3.22
C ILE A 170 -6.12 -2.00 -1.91
N MET A 171 -5.72 -2.87 -0.97
CA MET A 171 -6.33 -2.98 0.35
C MET A 171 -6.25 -1.67 1.14
N ILE A 172 -5.06 -1.05 1.18
CA ILE A 172 -4.85 0.24 1.86
C ILE A 172 -5.72 1.32 1.19
N GLN A 173 -5.74 1.37 -0.14
CA GLN A 173 -6.53 2.36 -0.88
C GLN A 173 -8.04 2.20 -0.62
N TYR A 174 -8.55 0.98 -0.50
CA TYR A 174 -9.95 0.71 -0.18
C TYR A 174 -10.35 1.29 1.18
N LEU A 175 -9.52 1.10 2.21
CA LEU A 175 -9.76 1.66 3.54
C LEU A 175 -9.65 3.18 3.54
N LEU A 176 -8.60 3.74 2.94
CA LEU A 176 -8.40 5.20 2.90
C LEU A 176 -9.49 5.91 2.10
N LEU A 177 -9.98 5.32 1.01
CA LEU A 177 -11.13 5.83 0.26
C LEU A 177 -12.40 5.81 1.11
N GLY A 178 -12.61 4.77 1.93
CA GLY A 178 -13.74 4.73 2.84
C GLY A 178 -13.70 5.88 3.87
N MET A 179 -12.51 6.21 4.37
CA MET A 179 -12.33 7.36 5.25
C MET A 179 -12.56 8.69 4.52
N GLU A 180 -11.99 8.86 3.32
CA GLU A 180 -12.17 10.05 2.49
C GLU A 180 -13.64 10.31 2.16
N LEU A 181 -14.39 9.25 1.88
CA LEU A 181 -15.82 9.31 1.57
C LEU A 181 -16.72 9.33 2.82
N GLN A 182 -16.13 9.42 4.03
CA GLN A 182 -16.86 9.46 5.30
C GLN A 182 -17.84 8.29 5.49
N LEU A 183 -17.46 7.09 5.05
CA LEU A 183 -18.30 5.90 5.16
C LEU A 183 -18.22 5.21 6.53
N PHE A 184 -17.34 5.72 7.40
CA PHE A 184 -17.08 5.20 8.72
C PHE A 184 -17.43 6.24 9.78
N SER A 185 -18.03 5.77 10.87
CA SER A 185 -18.31 6.58 12.05
C SER A 185 -17.10 6.69 12.97
N ALA A 186 -17.13 7.65 13.90
CA ALA A 186 -16.00 7.94 14.79
C ALA A 186 -15.51 6.70 15.59
N HIS A 187 -16.45 5.88 16.09
CA HIS A 187 -16.16 4.67 16.85
C HIS A 187 -15.53 3.55 16.01
N GLU A 188 -15.66 3.60 14.67
CA GLU A 188 -15.09 2.59 13.77
C GLU A 188 -13.61 2.83 13.47
N TYR A 189 -13.10 4.05 13.69
CA TYR A 189 -11.72 4.40 13.32
C TYR A 189 -10.67 3.58 14.05
N HIS A 190 -10.96 3.08 15.25
CA HIS A 190 -9.98 2.32 16.03
C HIS A 190 -9.57 1.03 15.30
N TYR A 191 -10.53 0.16 14.95
CA TYR A 191 -10.19 -1.06 14.20
C TYR A 191 -9.71 -0.77 12.77
N LEU A 192 -10.08 0.36 12.17
CA LEU A 192 -9.54 0.75 10.87
C LEU A 192 -8.05 1.10 10.94
N PHE A 193 -7.62 1.86 11.96
CA PHE A 193 -6.21 2.16 12.18
C PHE A 193 -5.42 0.91 12.62
N TRP A 194 -6.04 0.02 13.38
CA TRP A 194 -5.46 -1.28 13.73
C TRP A 194 -5.17 -2.13 12.49
N TYR A 195 -6.14 -2.23 11.58
CA TYR A 195 -5.98 -2.97 10.34
C TYR A 195 -4.98 -2.27 9.39
N LEU A 196 -4.98 -0.94 9.32
CA LEU A 196 -4.00 -0.19 8.54
C LEU A 196 -2.57 -0.38 9.06
N ASP A 197 -2.33 -0.39 10.38
CA ASP A 197 -1.01 -0.71 10.95
C ASP A 197 -0.51 -2.08 10.46
N TYR A 198 -1.40 -3.07 10.48
CA TYR A 198 -1.13 -4.41 9.97
C TYR A 198 -0.74 -4.40 8.48
N LEU A 199 -1.50 -3.69 7.64
CA LEU A 199 -1.21 -3.60 6.20
C LEU A 199 0.09 -2.84 5.91
N PHE A 200 0.38 -1.75 6.63
CA PHE A 200 1.63 -1.02 6.50
C PHE A 200 2.83 -1.86 6.94
N ASN A 201 2.67 -2.72 7.95
CA ASN A 201 3.70 -3.67 8.33
C ASN A 201 3.98 -4.67 7.21
N TRP A 202 2.93 -5.23 6.60
CA TRP A 202 3.07 -6.13 5.46
C TRP A 202 3.75 -5.47 4.25
N GLN A 203 3.41 -4.22 3.95
CA GLN A 203 4.08 -3.43 2.91
C GLN A 203 5.60 -3.31 3.21
N ALA A 204 5.96 -2.94 4.43
CA ALA A 204 7.36 -2.82 4.85
C ALA A 204 8.13 -4.16 4.76
N THR A 205 7.48 -5.28 5.12
CA THR A 205 8.05 -6.62 4.99
C THR A 205 8.23 -7.01 3.52
N CYS A 206 7.22 -6.75 2.68
CA CYS A 206 7.28 -7.05 1.25
C CYS A 206 8.42 -6.30 0.55
N LEU A 207 8.61 -5.02 0.89
CA LEU A 207 9.73 -4.21 0.39
C LEU A 207 11.10 -4.71 0.91
N SER A 208 11.15 -5.22 2.14
CA SER A 208 12.39 -5.79 2.71
C SER A 208 12.80 -7.03 1.92
N ARG A 209 11.86 -7.94 1.67
CA ARG A 209 12.08 -9.12 0.81
C ARG A 209 12.51 -8.73 -0.60
N ALA A 210 11.86 -7.75 -1.21
CA ALA A 210 12.23 -7.26 -2.54
C ALA A 210 13.67 -6.70 -2.56
N THR A 211 14.07 -6.01 -1.50
CA THR A 211 15.44 -5.50 -1.32
C THR A 211 16.46 -6.63 -1.21
N GLU A 212 16.17 -7.67 -0.42
CA GLU A 212 17.02 -8.86 -0.28
C GLU A 212 17.20 -9.58 -1.63
N LEU A 213 16.13 -9.72 -2.42
CA LEU A 213 16.20 -10.30 -3.77
C LEU A 213 17.08 -9.49 -4.72
N LEU A 214 16.99 -8.15 -4.69
CA LEU A 214 17.87 -7.28 -5.48
C LEU A 214 19.34 -7.44 -5.08
N GLN A 215 19.63 -7.48 -3.78
CA GLN A 215 20.99 -7.66 -3.25
C GLN A 215 21.58 -9.04 -3.58
N SER A 216 20.76 -10.10 -3.46
CA SER A 216 21.13 -11.46 -3.88
C SER A 216 21.50 -11.49 -5.36
N HIS A 217 20.68 -10.84 -6.21
CA HIS A 217 20.96 -10.73 -7.64
C HIS A 217 22.26 -9.93 -7.94
N GLU A 218 22.51 -8.82 -7.26
CA GLU A 218 23.78 -8.08 -7.39
C GLU A 218 24.99 -8.95 -7.03
N THR A 219 24.91 -9.68 -5.92
CA THR A 219 25.96 -10.59 -5.45
C THR A 219 26.25 -11.68 -6.49
N ALA A 220 25.20 -12.28 -7.07
CA ALA A 220 25.34 -13.28 -8.13
C ALA A 220 25.99 -12.71 -9.41
N LEU A 221 25.73 -11.44 -9.75
CA LEU A 221 26.38 -10.76 -10.87
C LEU A 221 27.86 -10.49 -10.61
N GLU A 222 28.22 -10.08 -9.39
CA GLU A 222 29.61 -9.83 -9.00
C GLU A 222 30.46 -11.11 -9.07
N GLN A 223 29.94 -12.22 -8.55
CA GLN A 223 30.60 -13.53 -8.60
C GLN A 223 30.89 -13.99 -10.04
N LYS A 224 29.99 -13.71 -10.99
CA LYS A 224 30.14 -14.12 -12.40
C LYS A 224 31.02 -13.21 -13.26
N SER A 225 31.27 -11.96 -12.85
CA SER A 225 31.77 -10.95 -13.80
C SER A 225 33.26 -10.61 -13.74
N GLY A 226 33.99 -10.99 -12.70
CA GLY A 226 35.41 -10.62 -12.55
C GLY A 226 35.68 -9.11 -12.75
N LYS A 227 36.96 -8.69 -12.83
CA LYS A 227 37.41 -7.28 -12.93
C LYS A 227 37.00 -6.51 -14.23
N SER A 228 35.86 -6.77 -14.86
CA SER A 228 35.40 -6.04 -16.07
C SER A 228 34.51 -4.82 -15.71
N GLY A 229 35.16 -3.68 -15.43
CA GLY A 229 34.64 -2.60 -14.58
C GLY A 229 33.92 -1.38 -15.17
N LYS A 230 33.23 -1.44 -16.33
CA LYS A 230 32.47 -0.25 -16.84
C LYS A 230 30.96 -0.44 -17.03
N LYS A 231 30.49 -1.46 -17.76
CA LYS A 231 29.03 -1.71 -17.94
C LYS A 231 28.32 -2.17 -16.66
N ASN A 232 28.99 -2.93 -15.80
CA ASN A 232 28.44 -3.36 -14.52
C ASN A 232 28.26 -2.20 -13.52
N LYS A 233 29.10 -1.16 -13.59
CA LYS A 233 29.04 0.00 -12.68
C LYS A 233 27.75 0.83 -12.84
N LYS A 234 27.24 0.99 -14.07
CA LYS A 234 25.96 1.69 -14.33
C LYS A 234 24.74 0.90 -13.84
N LYS A 235 24.80 -0.44 -13.87
CA LYS A 235 23.71 -1.33 -13.44
C LYS A 235 23.65 -1.49 -11.93
N LYS A 236 24.82 -1.60 -11.28
CA LYS A 236 24.95 -1.53 -9.82
C LYS A 236 24.29 -0.24 -9.29
N ARG A 237 24.59 0.91 -9.92
CA ARG A 237 23.92 2.18 -9.61
C ARG A 237 22.39 2.20 -9.79
N ALA A 238 21.85 1.39 -10.72
CA ALA A 238 20.41 1.34 -10.96
C ALA A 238 19.68 0.48 -9.90
N SER A 239 20.26 -0.66 -9.52
CA SER A 239 19.72 -1.51 -8.46
C SER A 239 19.92 -0.88 -7.07
N GLU A 240 21.05 -0.20 -6.82
CA GLU A 240 21.25 0.67 -5.65
C GLU A 240 20.14 1.73 -5.53
N LYS A 241 19.71 2.32 -6.65
CA LYS A 241 18.59 3.29 -6.67
C LYS A 241 17.28 2.63 -6.22
N TYR A 242 16.92 1.47 -6.76
CA TYR A 242 15.68 0.77 -6.37
C TYR A 242 15.72 0.31 -4.91
N ILE A 243 16.89 -0.14 -4.42
CA ILE A 243 17.11 -0.47 -3.01
C ILE A 243 16.86 0.77 -2.13
N GLN A 244 17.41 1.93 -2.49
CA GLN A 244 17.17 3.19 -1.77
C GLN A 244 15.68 3.60 -1.80
N GLU A 245 15.00 3.43 -2.93
CA GLU A 245 13.56 3.68 -3.05
C GLU A 245 12.75 2.76 -2.12
N HIS A 246 13.04 1.45 -2.08
CA HIS A 246 12.40 0.52 -1.13
C HIS A 246 12.68 0.87 0.32
N GLN A 247 13.92 1.27 0.66
CA GLN A 247 14.28 1.70 2.01
C GLN A 247 13.51 2.96 2.42
N GLY A 248 13.41 3.95 1.54
CA GLY A 248 12.60 5.15 1.77
C GLY A 248 11.12 4.83 1.97
N MET A 249 10.54 3.97 1.14
CA MET A 249 9.14 3.53 1.28
C MET A 249 8.91 2.70 2.54
N LYS A 250 9.85 1.86 2.93
CA LYS A 250 9.80 1.11 4.20
C LYS A 250 9.77 2.06 5.39
N GLN A 251 10.63 3.09 5.40
CA GLN A 251 10.63 4.12 6.43
C GLN A 251 9.32 4.92 6.43
N PHE A 252 8.80 5.26 5.25
CA PHE A 252 7.49 5.91 5.11
C PHE A 252 6.37 5.09 5.77
N TYR A 253 6.27 3.80 5.46
CA TYR A 253 5.29 2.93 6.09
C TYR A 253 5.50 2.79 7.60
N HIS A 254 6.74 2.78 8.08
CA HIS A 254 7.02 2.81 9.51
C HIS A 254 6.51 4.10 10.18
N GLY A 255 6.62 5.25 9.52
CA GLY A 255 6.00 6.50 9.98
C GLY A 255 4.46 6.41 10.01
N MET A 256 3.85 5.84 8.96
CA MET A 256 2.39 5.62 8.88
C MET A 256 1.87 4.70 10.00
N ARG A 257 2.63 3.66 10.36
CA ARG A 257 2.34 2.80 11.51
C ARG A 257 2.33 3.56 12.83
N ASN A 258 3.33 4.43 13.02
CA ASN A 258 3.37 5.29 14.20
C ASN A 258 2.19 6.28 14.26
N LEU A 259 1.72 6.79 13.11
CA LEU A 259 0.47 7.57 13.05
C LEU A 259 -0.74 6.72 13.50
N CYS A 260 -0.89 5.50 12.96
CA CYS A 260 -1.97 4.59 13.35
C CYS A 260 -1.94 4.29 14.85
N SER A 261 -0.76 3.99 15.40
CA SER A 261 -0.55 3.79 16.84
C SER A 261 -0.96 5.00 17.66
N GLY A 262 -0.60 6.21 17.22
CA GLY A 262 -1.01 7.45 17.87
C GLY A 262 -2.53 7.61 17.88
N TYR A 263 -3.19 7.41 16.74
CA TYR A 263 -4.64 7.51 16.64
C TYR A 263 -5.38 6.47 17.49
N MET A 264 -4.96 5.20 17.45
CA MET A 264 -5.58 4.15 18.27
C MET A 264 -5.54 4.50 19.76
N LYS A 265 -4.37 4.90 20.28
CA LYS A 265 -4.20 5.29 21.69
C LYS A 265 -5.02 6.53 22.06
N ALA A 266 -5.13 7.49 21.15
CA ALA A 266 -5.98 8.66 21.35
C ALA A 266 -7.46 8.26 21.46
N LEU A 267 -7.92 7.40 20.56
CA LEU A 267 -9.30 6.89 20.54
C LEU A 267 -9.60 6.06 21.79
N GLU A 268 -8.68 5.21 22.24
CA GLU A 268 -8.79 4.48 23.52
C GLU A 268 -8.93 5.44 24.70
N GLY A 269 -8.11 6.49 24.76
CA GLY A 269 -8.21 7.50 25.82
C GLY A 269 -9.54 8.24 25.79
N PHE A 270 -10.01 8.64 24.61
CA PHE A 270 -11.32 9.29 24.47
C PHE A 270 -12.49 8.36 24.78
N LEU A 271 -12.35 7.06 24.51
CA LEU A 271 -13.31 6.05 24.90
C LEU A 271 -13.41 5.94 26.43
N LEU A 272 -12.28 5.88 27.14
CA LEU A 272 -12.27 5.87 28.61
C LEU A 272 -12.88 7.14 29.21
N CYS A 273 -12.72 8.30 28.55
CA CYS A 273 -13.39 9.54 28.95
C CYS A 273 -14.90 9.57 28.66
N GLY A 274 -15.47 8.57 27.99
CA GLY A 274 -16.85 8.61 27.50
C GLY A 274 -17.08 9.65 26.40
N LYS A 275 -16.03 10.09 25.69
CA LYS A 275 -16.09 11.12 24.64
C LYS A 275 -16.35 10.55 23.24
N ILE A 276 -16.48 9.24 23.10
CA ILE A 276 -16.86 8.54 21.86
C ILE A 276 -18.19 7.82 22.09
N CYS A 277 -19.23 8.17 21.32
CA CYS A 277 -20.51 7.44 21.35
C CYS A 277 -20.42 6.14 20.54
N TYR A 278 -20.93 5.05 21.11
CA TYR A 278 -21.21 3.80 20.41
C TYR A 278 -22.71 3.72 20.07
N PRO A 279 -23.08 3.12 18.92
CA PRO A 279 -24.48 2.86 18.60
C PRO A 279 -25.06 1.82 19.57
N ALA A 280 -26.35 1.94 19.88
CA ALA A 280 -27.05 0.97 20.71
C ALA A 280 -27.07 -0.42 20.04
N GLU A 281 -26.86 -1.48 20.81
CA GLU A 281 -26.65 -2.85 20.29
C GLU A 281 -27.95 -3.57 19.84
N GLN A 282 -29.11 -2.90 19.89
CA GLN A 282 -30.41 -3.55 19.69
C GLN A 282 -30.60 -4.15 18.29
N PHE A 283 -29.95 -3.60 17.26
CA PHE A 283 -30.08 -4.04 15.86
C PHE A 283 -28.74 -4.12 15.12
N ASP A 284 -27.62 -3.92 15.82
CA ASP A 284 -26.29 -3.88 15.22
C ASP A 284 -25.24 -4.30 16.25
N SER A 285 -24.13 -4.87 15.81
CA SER A 285 -23.01 -5.24 16.68
C SER A 285 -21.69 -4.77 16.08
N GLU A 286 -20.72 -4.43 16.93
CA GLU A 286 -19.38 -4.05 16.47
C GLU A 286 -18.76 -5.14 15.59
N ARG A 287 -19.01 -6.41 15.95
CA ARG A 287 -18.59 -7.57 15.16
C ARG A 287 -19.13 -7.53 13.74
N MET A 288 -20.44 -7.34 13.58
CA MET A 288 -21.07 -7.33 12.25
C MET A 288 -20.55 -6.16 11.41
N ARG A 289 -20.38 -4.98 12.01
CA ARG A 289 -19.76 -3.82 11.33
C ARG A 289 -18.34 -4.14 10.88
N PHE A 290 -17.50 -4.66 11.77
CA PHE A 290 -16.13 -5.06 11.47
C PHE A 290 -16.09 -6.05 10.30
N GLU A 291 -16.82 -7.16 10.42
CA GLU A 291 -16.85 -8.22 9.41
C GLU A 291 -17.31 -7.68 8.05
N HIS A 292 -18.33 -6.81 8.03
CA HIS A 292 -18.79 -6.17 6.80
C HIS A 292 -17.77 -5.17 6.21
N ARG A 293 -17.06 -4.37 7.04
CA ARG A 293 -16.05 -3.42 6.56
C ARG A 293 -14.88 -4.12 5.88
N PHE A 294 -14.46 -5.26 6.43
CA PHE A 294 -13.30 -6.03 5.99
C PHE A 294 -13.66 -7.24 5.11
N PHE A 295 -14.95 -7.48 4.84
CA PHE A 295 -15.42 -8.59 3.99
C PHE A 295 -14.67 -8.73 2.66
N PRO A 296 -14.38 -7.64 1.91
CA PRO A 296 -13.62 -7.76 0.66
C PRO A 296 -12.23 -8.37 0.79
N PHE A 297 -11.66 -8.44 2.00
CA PHE A 297 -10.34 -9.01 2.21
C PHE A 297 -10.37 -10.54 2.36
N GLN A 298 -11.54 -11.13 2.58
CA GLN A 298 -11.68 -12.58 2.80
C GLN A 298 -11.32 -13.43 1.57
N THR A 299 -11.26 -12.84 0.38
CA THR A 299 -10.87 -13.54 -0.86
C THR A 299 -9.36 -13.66 -1.02
N LEU A 300 -8.57 -13.08 -0.12
CA LEU A 300 -7.11 -13.10 -0.16
C LEU A 300 -6.54 -14.08 0.85
N ASP A 301 -5.62 -14.93 0.41
CA ASP A 301 -4.87 -15.83 1.31
C ASP A 301 -3.66 -15.15 1.96
N THR A 302 -3.07 -14.16 1.28
CA THR A 302 -1.92 -13.41 1.78
C THR A 302 -2.11 -11.91 1.53
N PRO A 303 -2.07 -11.05 2.56
CA PRO A 303 -1.96 -11.39 3.97
C PRO A 303 -3.26 -12.03 4.51
N GLN A 304 -3.13 -12.95 5.46
CA GLN A 304 -4.30 -13.58 6.10
C GLN A 304 -5.24 -12.54 6.71
N PRO A 305 -6.55 -12.55 6.39
CA PRO A 305 -7.51 -11.59 6.91
C PRO A 305 -7.54 -11.62 8.45
N ARG A 306 -7.54 -10.44 9.06
CA ARG A 306 -7.63 -10.36 10.53
C ARG A 306 -9.07 -10.54 11.00
N LEU A 307 -9.25 -11.31 12.07
CA LEU A 307 -10.54 -11.62 12.64
C LEU A 307 -10.93 -10.62 13.74
N PHE A 308 -12.23 -10.44 13.95
CA PHE A 308 -12.75 -9.56 15.01
C PHE A 308 -12.29 -9.99 16.41
N THR A 309 -12.18 -11.29 16.67
CA THR A 309 -11.69 -11.82 17.94
C THR A 309 -10.26 -11.37 18.25
N GLN A 310 -9.38 -11.37 17.25
CA GLN A 310 -7.99 -10.90 17.39
C GLN A 310 -7.93 -9.40 17.68
N TYR A 311 -8.84 -8.63 17.10
CA TYR A 311 -8.99 -7.21 17.39
C TYR A 311 -9.41 -7.00 18.86
N GLN A 312 -10.45 -7.69 19.32
CA GLN A 312 -10.95 -7.60 20.69
C GLN A 312 -9.89 -8.04 21.73
N GLU A 313 -9.15 -9.11 21.46
CA GLU A 313 -8.05 -9.56 22.31
C GLU A 313 -6.96 -8.48 22.44
N THR A 314 -6.55 -7.89 21.31
CA THR A 314 -5.54 -6.82 21.29
C THR A 314 -6.01 -5.60 22.10
N LEU A 315 -7.26 -5.18 21.92
CA LEU A 315 -7.85 -4.06 22.63
C LEU A 315 -7.95 -4.36 24.14
N SER A 316 -8.42 -5.56 24.50
CA SER A 316 -8.59 -5.98 25.90
C SER A 316 -7.25 -6.00 26.65
N ILE A 317 -6.20 -6.55 26.03
CA ILE A 317 -4.85 -6.55 26.60
C ILE A 317 -4.38 -5.10 26.82
N THR A 318 -4.53 -4.25 25.81
CA THR A 318 -4.10 -2.85 25.89
C THR A 318 -4.79 -2.12 27.04
N LEU A 319 -6.10 -2.25 27.15
CA LEU A 319 -6.88 -1.59 28.20
C LEU A 319 -6.60 -2.18 29.60
N SER A 320 -6.28 -3.47 29.72
CA SER A 320 -5.98 -4.09 31.01
C SER A 320 -4.71 -3.55 31.70
N HIS A 321 -3.77 -3.02 30.93
CA HIS A 321 -2.50 -2.46 31.42
C HIS A 321 -2.55 -0.95 31.69
N ILE A 322 -3.68 -0.30 31.39
CA ILE A 322 -3.84 1.14 31.52
C ILE A 322 -4.74 1.45 32.72
N THR A 323 -4.26 2.34 33.59
CA THR A 323 -5.00 2.77 34.79
C THR A 323 -5.64 4.15 34.65
N LYS A 324 -5.13 4.99 33.74
CA LYS A 324 -5.62 6.36 33.49
C LYS A 324 -5.62 6.69 32.00
N GLU A 325 -6.64 7.42 31.57
CA GLU A 325 -6.79 7.95 30.22
C GLU A 325 -5.66 8.91 29.83
N THR A 326 -5.10 9.65 30.80
CA THR A 326 -3.95 10.54 30.58
C THR A 326 -2.70 9.80 30.10
N ASP A 327 -2.53 8.54 30.54
CA ASP A 327 -1.40 7.71 30.11
C ASP A 327 -1.52 7.35 28.62
N LEU A 328 -2.73 7.06 28.16
CA LEU A 328 -3.02 6.79 26.75
C LEU A 328 -2.74 8.02 25.87
N PHE A 329 -3.14 9.21 26.31
CA PHE A 329 -2.79 10.45 25.60
C PHE A 329 -1.27 10.68 25.57
N GLY A 330 -0.58 10.37 26.66
CA GLY A 330 0.89 10.42 26.72
C GLY A 330 1.57 9.45 25.74
N LEU A 331 1.09 8.20 25.67
CA LEU A 331 1.58 7.19 24.72
C LEU A 331 1.25 7.57 23.28
N SER A 332 0.06 8.12 23.03
CA SER A 332 -0.35 8.65 21.74
C SER A 332 0.59 9.76 21.27
N ALA A 333 0.90 10.72 22.14
CA ALA A 333 1.85 11.80 21.85
C ALA A 333 3.24 11.24 21.47
N ARG A 334 3.74 10.22 22.17
CA ARG A 334 5.03 9.58 21.83
C ARG A 334 4.99 8.97 20.42
N SER A 335 3.92 8.26 20.05
CA SER A 335 3.78 7.70 18.70
C SER A 335 3.72 8.79 17.62
N PHE A 336 3.00 9.89 17.85
CA PHE A 336 3.01 11.02 16.91
C PHE A 336 4.37 11.70 16.80
N GLN A 337 5.13 11.80 17.89
CA GLN A 337 6.49 12.32 17.87
C GLN A 337 7.44 11.38 17.10
N GLN A 338 7.30 10.06 17.24
CA GLN A 338 8.07 9.09 16.45
C GLN A 338 7.73 9.20 14.95
N ALA A 339 6.46 9.27 14.59
CA ALA A 339 6.02 9.49 13.21
C ALA A 339 6.63 10.78 12.63
N LYS A 340 6.57 11.89 13.38
CA LYS A 340 7.19 13.16 13.02
C LYS A 340 8.68 13.00 12.74
N THR A 341 9.45 12.40 13.67
CA THR A 341 10.89 12.22 13.52
C THR A 341 11.23 11.39 12.28
N ILE A 342 10.48 10.32 12.01
CA ILE A 342 10.67 9.50 10.82
C ILE A 342 10.42 10.31 9.55
N PHE A 343 9.31 11.05 9.48
CA PHE A 343 8.97 11.85 8.31
C PHE A 343 9.96 13.00 8.06
N GLU A 344 10.51 13.63 9.11
CA GLU A 344 11.57 14.65 8.98
C GLU A 344 12.88 14.08 8.43
N GLY A 345 13.14 12.78 8.64
CA GLY A 345 14.32 12.09 8.12
C GLY A 345 14.22 11.61 6.68
N LEU A 346 13.04 11.66 6.04
CA LEU A 346 12.85 11.17 4.67
C LEU A 346 13.42 12.17 3.65
N SER A 347 14.54 11.82 3.01
CA SER A 347 15.21 12.69 2.02
C SER A 347 14.64 12.54 0.60
N ASN A 348 14.09 11.37 0.27
CA ASN A 348 13.42 11.08 -1.00
C ASN A 348 11.92 10.96 -0.72
N VAL A 349 11.25 12.10 -0.77
CA VAL A 349 9.91 12.30 -0.20
C VAL A 349 8.83 11.75 -1.14
N PRO A 350 7.98 10.80 -0.71
CA PRO A 350 6.70 10.54 -1.39
C PRO A 350 5.86 11.83 -1.48
N GLN A 351 5.07 12.01 -2.55
CA GLN A 351 4.11 13.11 -2.59
C GLN A 351 3.30 13.14 -1.28
N LYS A 352 3.24 14.31 -0.61
CA LYS A 352 2.44 14.60 0.60
C LYS A 352 3.02 14.23 1.98
N VAL A 353 4.29 13.88 2.12
CA VAL A 353 4.88 13.72 3.48
C VAL A 353 4.76 15.02 4.29
N ASP A 354 4.83 16.19 3.67
CA ASP A 354 4.65 17.47 4.38
C ASP A 354 3.27 17.62 5.03
N GLU A 355 2.22 17.16 4.35
CA GLU A 355 0.85 17.12 4.91
C GLU A 355 0.80 16.18 6.11
N LEU A 356 1.39 14.98 6.00
CA LEU A 356 1.47 14.00 7.08
C LEU A 356 2.33 14.48 8.25
N LEU A 357 3.41 15.20 7.97
CA LEU A 357 4.27 15.81 8.97
C LEU A 357 3.53 16.89 9.76
N LYS A 358 2.72 17.71 9.08
CA LYS A 358 1.83 18.67 9.74
C LYS A 358 0.83 17.95 10.64
N VAL A 359 0.20 16.89 10.15
CA VAL A 359 -0.73 16.05 10.92
C VAL A 359 -0.05 15.46 12.17
N ALA A 360 1.15 14.90 12.04
CA ALA A 360 1.92 14.36 13.17
C ALA A 360 2.25 15.43 14.21
N LYS A 361 2.71 16.61 13.76
CA LYS A 361 3.03 17.76 14.63
C LYS A 361 1.82 18.26 15.39
N THR A 362 0.69 18.47 14.71
CA THR A 362 -0.54 18.94 15.34
C THR A 362 -1.04 17.94 16.38
N ASN A 363 -1.14 16.66 16.02
CA ASN A 363 -1.64 15.64 16.94
C ASN A 363 -0.70 15.41 18.12
N PHE A 364 0.63 15.50 17.94
CA PHE A 364 1.58 15.47 19.04
C PHE A 364 1.29 16.54 20.10
N VAL A 365 1.08 17.79 19.67
CA VAL A 365 0.78 18.90 20.58
C VAL A 365 -0.57 18.69 21.27
N VAL A 366 -1.61 18.32 20.52
CA VAL A 366 -2.97 18.11 21.06
C VAL A 366 -2.96 16.99 22.11
N MET A 367 -2.31 15.86 21.83
CA MET A 367 -2.23 14.74 22.77
C MET A 367 -1.39 15.07 24.01
N LYS A 368 -0.34 15.89 23.87
CA LYS A 368 0.43 16.36 25.02
C LYS A 368 -0.40 17.26 25.95
N LEU A 369 -1.26 18.12 25.38
CA LEU A 369 -2.19 18.95 26.16
C LEU A 369 -3.25 18.09 26.86
N ALA A 370 -3.82 17.10 26.16
CA ALA A 370 -4.79 16.17 26.73
C ALA A 370 -4.18 15.34 27.89
N ALA A 371 -2.94 14.87 27.73
CA ALA A 371 -2.20 14.17 28.79
C ALA A 371 -1.94 15.08 30.01
N GLY A 372 -1.84 16.39 29.82
CA GLY A 372 -1.74 17.39 30.89
C GLY A 372 -3.07 17.76 31.55
N GLY A 373 -4.18 17.09 31.21
CA GLY A 373 -5.51 17.34 31.79
C GLY A 373 -6.26 18.52 31.14
N HIS A 374 -5.77 19.08 30.04
CA HIS A 374 -6.45 20.19 29.38
C HIS A 374 -7.83 19.76 28.86
N LYS A 375 -8.88 20.51 29.23
CA LYS A 375 -10.28 20.22 28.87
C LYS A 375 -10.74 18.81 29.30
N HIS A 376 -10.27 18.32 30.44
CA HIS A 376 -10.77 17.08 31.01
C HIS A 376 -12.31 17.09 31.11
N ASP A 377 -12.87 18.13 31.75
CA ASP A 377 -14.32 18.25 32.03
C ASP A 377 -15.15 18.84 30.88
N SER A 378 -14.58 18.98 29.68
CA SER A 378 -15.34 19.50 28.54
C SER A 378 -16.43 18.53 28.13
N GLN A 379 -17.68 19.00 28.12
CA GLN A 379 -18.79 18.20 27.60
C GLN A 379 -18.71 18.07 26.08
N VAL A 380 -19.01 16.88 25.58
CA VAL A 380 -19.16 16.63 24.15
C VAL A 380 -20.63 16.85 23.80
N ASN A 381 -20.94 17.84 22.96
CA ASN A 381 -22.29 18.08 22.44
C ASN A 381 -22.66 17.02 21.39
N THR A 382 -22.57 15.74 21.73
CA THR A 382 -23.04 14.65 20.88
C THR A 382 -24.16 13.94 21.63
N VAL A 383 -25.37 14.05 21.10
CA VAL A 383 -26.53 13.32 21.60
C VAL A 383 -26.29 11.84 21.28
N CYS A 384 -25.68 11.09 22.21
CA CYS A 384 -25.69 9.64 22.11
C CYS A 384 -27.13 9.20 22.37
N VAL A 385 -27.80 8.60 21.38
CA VAL A 385 -29.05 7.89 21.62
C VAL A 385 -28.68 6.63 22.39
N GLN A 386 -28.59 6.73 23.71
CA GLN A 386 -28.52 5.55 24.56
C GLN A 386 -29.87 4.86 24.43
N GLY A 387 -29.87 3.65 23.87
CA GLY A 387 -31.06 2.80 23.84
C GLY A 387 -31.49 2.57 25.27
N GLY A 388 -32.60 3.17 25.68
CA GLY A 388 -33.22 2.91 26.96
C GLY A 388 -33.65 1.44 27.00
N HIS A 389 -33.28 0.75 28.08
CA HIS A 389 -33.82 -0.55 28.43
C HIS A 389 -35.33 -0.50 28.65
#